data_AF-A0A7J2KEG1-F1
#
_entry.id   AF-A0A7J2KEG1-F1
#
_cell.length_a   1.000
_cell.length_b   1.000
_cell.length_c   1.000
_cell.angle_alpha   90.00
_cell.angle_beta   90.00
_cell.angle_gamma   90.00
#
_symmetry.space_group_name_H-M   'P 1'
#
loop_
_entity.id
_entity.type
_entity.pdbx_description
1 polymer ?
#
loop_
_entity_poly.entity_id
_entity_poly.type
_entity_poly.pdbx_seq_one_letter_code
_entity_poly.pdbx_strand_id
1 'polypeptide(L)'
;FIPSLILLFISLFTAYIYEDTIFCKYCPSGTLFGLIPYYILNPDTPVSIYFFIHLATLTLVILLTLSIDRFWCRYLCPVGIIYGLMNRLSFLTIKLDKNRCTRCMACTYRCPMNLNVLKDVGKSPGCLLCGECVSTCPFNALKYSISR
;
A
#
# COMPACT_ATOMS: atom_id res chain seq x y z
N PHE A 1 -3.41 -6.62 -9.85
CA PHE A 1 -2.22 -7.47 -10.05
C PHE A 1 -1.49 -7.16 -11.35
N ILE A 2 -2.09 -7.40 -12.53
CA ILE A 2 -1.47 -7.07 -13.83
C ILE A 2 -1.05 -5.58 -13.98
N PRO A 3 -1.88 -4.57 -13.64
CA PRO A 3 -1.48 -3.16 -13.80
C PRO A 3 -0.35 -2.76 -12.85
N SER A 4 -0.36 -3.31 -11.64
CA SER A 4 0.63 -3.08 -10.59
C SER A 4 2.02 -3.60 -11.03
N LEU A 5 2.07 -4.80 -11.65
CA LEU A 5 3.30 -5.41 -12.13
C LEU A 5 3.92 -4.60 -13.28
N ILE A 6 3.08 -4.12 -14.20
CA ILE A 6 3.49 -3.24 -15.30
C ILE A 6 4.10 -1.95 -14.76
N LEU A 7 3.47 -1.32 -13.76
CA LEU A 7 4.00 -0.11 -13.11
C LEU A 7 5.33 -0.37 -12.39
N LEU A 8 5.53 -1.56 -11.81
CA LEU A 8 6.80 -1.95 -11.21
C LEU A 8 7.91 -2.04 -12.28
N PHE A 9 7.65 -2.71 -13.40
CA PHE A 9 8.59 -2.76 -14.52
C PHE A 9 8.88 -1.39 -15.12
N ILE A 10 7.87 -0.53 -15.28
CA ILE A 10 8.04 0.85 -15.75
C ILE A 10 8.88 1.65 -14.73
N SER A 11 8.66 1.47 -13.43
CA SER A 11 9.44 2.17 -12.40
C SER A 11 10.90 1.73 -12.36
N LEU A 12 11.18 0.44 -12.56
CA LEU A 12 12.56 -0.07 -12.66
C LEU A 12 13.23 0.39 -13.95
N PHE A 13 12.49 0.41 -15.06
CA PHE A 13 13.00 0.86 -16.36
C PHE A 13 13.30 2.37 -16.36
N THR A 14 12.44 3.17 -15.73
CA THR A 14 12.69 4.61 -15.57
C THR A 14 13.81 4.90 -14.58
N ALA A 15 13.93 4.14 -13.48
CA ALA A 15 15.06 4.24 -12.57
C ALA A 15 16.40 3.91 -13.26
N TYR A 16 16.42 2.92 -14.17
CA TYR A 16 17.61 2.59 -14.96
C TYR A 16 18.03 3.73 -15.90
N ILE A 17 17.08 4.53 -16.41
CA ILE A 17 17.37 5.63 -17.34
C ILE A 17 17.72 6.93 -16.61
N TYR A 18 17.03 7.23 -15.52
CA TYR A 18 17.08 8.56 -14.89
C TYR A 18 17.90 8.61 -13.60
N GLU A 19 18.49 7.50 -13.15
CA GLU A 19 19.21 7.33 -11.85
C GLU A 19 18.40 7.68 -10.59
N ASP A 20 17.23 8.31 -10.76
CA ASP A 20 16.24 8.65 -9.74
C ASP A 20 14.98 7.80 -9.91
N THR A 21 14.44 7.34 -8.79
CA THR A 21 13.09 6.76 -8.78
C THR A 21 12.07 7.89 -8.94
N ILE A 22 11.55 8.08 -10.17
CA ILE A 22 10.43 9.00 -10.48
C ILE A 22 9.26 8.81 -9.51
N PHE A 23 9.07 7.59 -9.01
CA PHE A 23 8.09 7.26 -7.98
C PHE A 23 8.23 8.13 -6.72
N CYS A 24 9.44 8.41 -6.23
CA CYS A 24 9.65 9.22 -5.02
C CYS A 24 9.23 10.69 -5.19
N LYS A 25 9.25 11.23 -6.42
CA LYS A 25 8.74 12.57 -6.73
C LYS A 25 7.21 12.65 -6.66
N TYR A 26 6.52 11.58 -7.04
CA TYR A 26 5.06 11.53 -7.06
C TYR A 26 4.43 10.84 -5.85
N CYS A 27 5.24 10.19 -5.00
CA CYS A 27 4.74 9.50 -3.83
C CYS A 27 4.31 10.51 -2.76
N PRO A 28 3.10 10.38 -2.19
CA PRO A 28 2.63 11.29 -1.13
C PRO A 28 3.57 11.29 0.08
N SER A 29 4.23 10.15 0.38
CA SER A 29 5.23 10.08 1.45
C SER A 29 6.50 10.87 1.13
N GLY A 30 6.92 10.93 -0.14
CA GLY A 30 8.11 11.68 -0.55
C GLY A 30 7.91 13.19 -0.41
N THR A 31 6.72 13.68 -0.77
CA THR A 31 6.36 15.08 -0.54
C THR A 31 6.27 15.39 0.97
N LEU A 32 5.71 14.48 1.76
CA LEU A 32 5.47 14.71 3.20
C LEU A 32 6.74 14.60 4.06
N PHE A 33 7.60 13.62 3.80
CA PHE A 33 8.82 13.37 4.58
C PHE A 33 10.09 13.97 3.96
N GLY A 34 10.08 14.36 2.68
CA GLY A 34 11.24 14.96 2.01
C GLY A 34 11.09 16.48 1.87
N LEU A 35 10.09 16.92 1.10
CA LEU A 35 9.95 18.32 0.69
C LEU A 35 9.62 19.25 1.86
N ILE A 36 8.71 18.84 2.75
CA ILE A 36 8.28 19.64 3.91
C ILE A 36 9.45 19.93 4.86
N PRO A 37 10.18 18.92 5.40
CA PRO A 37 11.30 19.20 6.28
C PRO A 37 12.45 19.93 5.57
N TYR A 38 12.65 19.73 4.27
CA TYR A 38 13.67 20.47 3.50
C TYR A 38 13.40 21.99 3.50
N TYR A 39 12.14 22.41 3.28
CA TYR A 39 11.75 23.82 3.34
C TYR A 39 11.72 24.39 4.76
N ILE A 40 11.39 23.58 5.77
CA ILE A 40 11.46 24.01 7.18
C ILE A 40 12.91 24.27 7.60
N LEU A 41 13.85 23.44 7.15
CA LEU A 41 15.28 23.58 7.46
C LEU A 41 15.97 24.68 6.63
N ASN A 42 15.45 25.03 5.46
CA ASN A 42 16.01 26.05 4.57
C ASN A 42 14.95 27.09 4.16
N PRO A 43 14.54 27.97 5.09
CA PRO A 43 13.48 28.95 4.84
C PRO A 43 13.86 30.01 3.79
N ASP A 44 15.15 30.21 3.52
CA ASP A 44 15.65 31.19 2.54
C ASP A 44 15.57 30.70 1.09
N THR A 45 15.13 29.46 0.86
CA THR A 45 14.98 28.92 -0.49
C THR A 45 13.76 29.52 -1.18
N PRO A 46 13.91 30.07 -2.41
CA PRO A 46 12.79 30.65 -3.14
C PRO A 46 11.78 29.55 -3.47
N VAL A 47 10.52 29.77 -3.06
CA VAL A 47 9.39 28.90 -3.38
C VAL A 47 9.18 28.85 -4.89
N SER A 48 9.70 27.79 -5.51
CA SER A 48 9.62 27.58 -6.97
C SER A 48 8.28 26.96 -7.38
N ILE A 49 7.96 27.04 -8.67
CA ILE A 49 6.76 26.41 -9.29
C ILE A 49 6.64 24.91 -8.94
N TYR A 50 7.78 24.23 -8.70
CA TYR A 50 7.83 22.82 -8.32
C TYR A 50 7.19 22.55 -6.95
N PHE A 51 7.22 23.51 -6.02
CA PHE A 51 6.54 23.40 -4.72
C PHE A 51 5.02 23.29 -4.90
N PHE A 52 4.43 24.13 -5.76
CA PHE A 52 3.01 24.11 -6.05
C PHE A 52 2.58 22.82 -6.77
N ILE A 53 3.39 22.31 -7.70
CA ILE A 53 3.13 21.05 -8.39
C ILE A 53 3.13 19.87 -7.40
N HIS A 54 4.08 19.85 -6.45
CA HIS A 54 4.14 18.83 -5.40
C HIS A 54 2.96 18.93 -4.42
N LEU A 55 2.57 20.14 -4.02
CA LEU A 55 1.42 20.34 -3.14
C LEU A 55 0.10 19.94 -3.83
N ALA A 56 -0.06 20.28 -5.11
CA ALA A 56 -1.21 19.91 -5.91
C ALA A 56 -1.30 18.39 -6.11
N THR A 57 -0.19 17.71 -6.38
CA THR A 57 -0.17 16.24 -6.48
C THR A 57 -0.46 15.57 -5.15
N LEU A 58 0.08 16.06 -4.03
CA LEU A 58 -0.25 15.54 -2.70
C LEU A 58 -1.76 15.71 -2.40
N THR A 59 -2.32 16.88 -2.69
CA THR A 59 -3.74 17.17 -2.46
C THR A 59 -4.63 16.26 -3.29
N LEU A 60 -4.29 16.07 -4.57
CA LEU A 60 -5.00 15.18 -5.48
C LEU A 60 -4.93 13.73 -4.97
N VAL A 61 -3.76 13.25 -4.58
CA VAL A 61 -3.58 11.88 -4.07
C VAL A 61 -4.35 11.65 -2.76
N ILE A 62 -4.39 12.64 -1.86
CA ILE A 62 -5.22 12.57 -0.65
C ILE A 62 -6.70 12.46 -1.00
N LEU A 63 -7.18 13.29 -1.93
CA LEU A 63 -8.58 13.28 -2.39
C LEU A 63 -8.97 11.92 -3.00
N LEU A 64 -8.08 11.33 -3.79
CA LEU A 64 -8.29 9.99 -4.35
C LEU A 64 -8.25 8.90 -3.27
N THR A 65 -7.38 9.03 -2.27
CA THR A 65 -7.26 8.06 -1.18
C THR A 65 -8.47 8.10 -0.24
N LEU A 66 -9.14 9.24 -0.10
CA LEU A 66 -10.40 9.37 0.65
C LEU A 66 -11.56 8.64 -0.05
N SER A 67 -11.52 8.49 -1.37
CA SER A 67 -12.58 7.83 -2.14
C SER A 67 -12.40 6.31 -2.23
N ILE A 68 -11.16 5.83 -2.21
CA ILE A 68 -10.85 4.40 -2.28
C ILE A 68 -9.75 4.08 -1.27
N ASP A 69 -10.10 3.27 -0.27
CA ASP A 69 -9.16 2.81 0.75
C ASP A 69 -7.88 2.26 0.12
N ARG A 70 -6.76 2.90 0.45
CA ARG A 70 -5.41 2.49 0.04
C ARG A 70 -5.25 2.29 -1.49
N PHE A 71 -5.95 3.08 -2.31
CA PHE A 71 -5.83 3.03 -3.78
C PHE A 71 -4.40 3.12 -4.26
N TRP A 72 -3.63 4.06 -3.71
CA TRP A 72 -2.22 4.25 -4.05
C TRP A 72 -1.42 2.97 -3.79
N CYS A 73 -1.55 2.38 -2.60
CA CYS A 73 -0.84 1.17 -2.22
C CYS A 73 -1.27 -0.06 -3.04
N ARG A 74 -2.52 -0.10 -3.50
CA ARG A 74 -3.08 -1.23 -4.27
C ARG A 74 -2.74 -1.18 -5.76
N TYR A 75 -2.72 0.01 -6.36
CA TYR A 75 -2.61 0.18 -7.81
C TYR A 75 -1.35 0.89 -8.28
N LEU A 76 -0.91 1.94 -7.57
CA LEU A 76 0.16 2.82 -8.05
C LEU A 76 1.52 2.56 -7.38
N CYS A 77 1.54 1.96 -6.20
CA CYS A 77 2.75 1.80 -5.39
C CYS A 77 3.51 0.50 -5.72
N PRO A 78 4.73 0.56 -6.27
CA PRO A 78 5.55 -0.62 -6.52
C PRO A 78 5.98 -1.29 -5.21
N VAL A 79 6.17 -0.49 -4.14
CA VAL A 79 6.48 -0.97 -2.79
C VAL A 79 5.34 -1.81 -2.20
N GLY A 80 4.08 -1.55 -2.59
CA GLY A 80 2.93 -2.36 -2.17
C GLY A 80 3.03 -3.82 -2.65
N ILE A 81 3.58 -4.04 -3.85
CA ILE A 81 3.82 -5.40 -4.38
C ILE A 81 4.98 -6.06 -3.65
N ILE A 82 6.06 -5.30 -3.39
CA ILE A 82 7.23 -5.82 -2.67
C ILE A 82 6.81 -6.29 -1.28
N TYR A 83 6.02 -5.49 -0.54
CA TYR A 83 5.49 -5.89 0.76
C TYR A 83 4.54 -7.08 0.69
N GLY A 84 3.67 -7.13 -0.33
CA GLY A 84 2.81 -8.28 -0.54
C GLY A 84 3.58 -9.55 -0.89
N LEU A 85 4.68 -9.46 -1.64
CA LEU A 85 5.56 -10.58 -1.95
C LEU A 85 6.35 -11.02 -0.71
N MET A 86 6.86 -10.05 0.06
CA MET A 86 7.52 -10.30 1.33
C MET A 86 6.58 -10.91 2.36
N ASN A 87 5.27 -10.65 2.30
CA ASN A 87 4.32 -11.32 3.17
C ASN A 87 4.39 -12.87 3.01
N ARG A 88 4.66 -13.39 1.81
CA ARG A 88 4.84 -14.85 1.63
C ARG A 88 6.07 -15.39 2.37
N LEU A 89 7.10 -14.57 2.56
CA LEU A 89 8.32 -14.90 3.33
C LEU A 89 8.24 -14.43 4.79
N SER A 90 7.20 -13.66 5.16
CA SER A 90 7.06 -13.10 6.49
C SER A 90 6.79 -14.21 7.49
N PHE A 91 7.50 -14.18 8.62
CA PHE A 91 7.25 -15.04 9.77
C PHE A 91 5.84 -14.85 10.34
N LEU A 92 5.20 -13.70 10.09
CA LEU A 92 3.87 -13.38 10.57
C LEU A 92 2.87 -13.57 9.43
N THR A 93 1.87 -14.44 9.62
CA THR A 93 0.78 -14.70 8.67
C THR A 93 -0.58 -14.72 9.39
N ILE A 94 -1.67 -14.63 8.65
CA ILE A 94 -3.04 -14.72 9.18
C ILE A 94 -3.59 -16.10 8.80
N LYS A 95 -3.94 -16.91 9.80
CA LYS A 95 -4.57 -18.23 9.61
C LYS A 95 -6.07 -18.15 9.83
N LEU A 96 -6.80 -18.83 8.96
CA LEU A 96 -8.24 -19.00 9.03
C LEU A 96 -8.59 -20.31 9.73
N ASP A 97 -9.32 -20.24 10.84
CA ASP A 97 -9.96 -21.38 11.48
C ASP A 97 -11.26 -21.73 10.75
N LYS A 98 -11.23 -22.81 9.96
CA LYS A 98 -12.41 -23.28 9.22
C LYS A 98 -13.59 -23.63 10.12
N ASN A 99 -13.32 -24.11 11.34
CA ASN A 99 -14.36 -24.54 12.29
C ASN A 99 -15.15 -23.35 12.86
N ARG A 100 -14.54 -22.17 12.93
CA ARG A 100 -15.18 -20.94 13.47
C ARG A 100 -15.67 -20.00 12.36
N CYS A 101 -15.31 -20.28 11.11
CA CYS A 101 -15.68 -19.45 9.98
C CYS A 101 -17.03 -19.87 9.39
N THR A 102 -18.01 -18.97 9.45
CA THR A 102 -19.36 -19.14 8.86
C THR A 102 -19.46 -18.65 7.41
N ARG A 103 -18.33 -18.24 6.79
CA ARG A 103 -18.27 -17.67 5.43
C ARG A 103 -19.18 -16.44 5.22
N CYS A 104 -19.34 -15.62 6.26
CA CYS A 104 -20.13 -14.38 6.20
C CYS A 104 -19.56 -13.27 5.29
N MET A 105 -18.37 -13.46 4.70
CA MET A 105 -17.69 -12.50 3.79
C MET A 105 -17.42 -11.09 4.36
N ALA A 106 -17.67 -10.84 5.64
CA ALA A 106 -17.41 -9.54 6.28
C ALA A 106 -15.94 -9.10 6.15
N CYS A 107 -15.00 -10.04 6.28
CA CYS A 107 -13.57 -9.77 6.17
C CYS A 107 -13.10 -9.44 4.75
N THR A 108 -13.74 -9.98 3.71
CA THR A 108 -13.42 -9.66 2.30
C THR A 108 -14.06 -8.33 1.91
N TYR A 109 -15.27 -8.05 2.40
CA TYR A 109 -15.96 -6.78 2.18
C TYR A 109 -15.22 -5.57 2.76
N ARG A 110 -14.68 -5.71 3.98
CA ARG A 110 -13.86 -4.67 4.63
C ARG A 110 -12.38 -4.70 4.26
N CYS A 111 -11.97 -5.57 3.33
CA CYS A 111 -10.56 -5.66 2.98
C CYS A 111 -10.15 -4.44 2.14
N PRO A 112 -9.22 -3.58 2.59
CA PRO A 112 -8.78 -2.42 1.82
C PRO A 112 -8.02 -2.82 0.54
N MET A 113 -7.48 -4.03 0.50
CA MET A 113 -6.85 -4.60 -0.70
C MET A 113 -7.85 -5.29 -1.64
N ASN A 114 -9.13 -5.36 -1.22
CA ASN A 114 -10.25 -5.97 -1.95
C ASN A 114 -9.92 -7.39 -2.42
N LEU A 115 -9.53 -8.23 -1.44
CA LEU A 115 -9.29 -9.64 -1.64
C LEU A 115 -10.62 -10.38 -1.67
N ASN A 116 -10.94 -11.01 -2.79
CA ASN A 116 -12.22 -11.71 -2.98
C ASN A 116 -12.23 -13.14 -2.41
N VAL A 117 -11.07 -13.67 -2.00
CA VAL A 117 -10.93 -15.06 -1.56
C VAL A 117 -10.37 -15.10 -0.14
N LEU A 118 -11.12 -15.71 0.78
CA LEU A 118 -10.71 -15.91 2.18
C LEU A 118 -9.35 -16.62 2.34
N LYS A 119 -9.02 -17.52 1.42
CA LYS A 119 -7.74 -18.25 1.42
C LYS A 119 -6.53 -17.38 1.05
N ASP A 120 -6.78 -16.24 0.41
CA ASP A 120 -5.74 -15.32 -0.07
C ASP A 120 -5.27 -14.36 1.03
N VAL A 121 -6.06 -14.22 2.09
CA VAL A 121 -5.70 -13.46 3.29
C VAL A 121 -4.48 -14.13 3.96
N GLY A 122 -3.40 -13.38 4.14
CA GLY A 122 -2.17 -13.89 4.76
C GLY A 122 -1.22 -14.64 3.81
N LYS A 123 -1.66 -14.99 2.59
CA LYS A 123 -0.86 -15.79 1.65
C LYS A 123 -0.64 -15.16 0.28
N SER A 124 -1.59 -14.34 -0.18
CA SER A 124 -1.50 -13.74 -1.50
C SER A 124 -0.49 -12.58 -1.53
N PRO A 125 0.16 -12.36 -2.68
CA PRO A 125 1.05 -11.21 -2.89
C PRO A 125 0.32 -9.85 -2.93
N GLY A 126 -0.99 -9.84 -2.69
CA GLY A 126 -1.85 -8.64 -2.65
C GLY A 126 -2.32 -8.35 -1.23
N CYS A 127 -1.93 -9.18 -0.26
CA CYS A 127 -2.23 -8.97 1.15
C CYS A 127 -1.06 -8.27 1.82
N LEU A 128 -1.29 -7.04 2.31
CA LEU A 128 -0.30 -6.25 3.07
C LEU A 128 -0.31 -6.53 4.58
N LEU A 129 -1.02 -7.57 5.04
CA LEU A 129 -1.18 -7.90 6.47
C LEU A 129 -1.66 -6.76 7.36
N CYS A 130 -2.51 -5.89 6.81
CA CYS A 130 -3.07 -4.74 7.54
C CYS A 130 -3.88 -5.13 8.80
N GLY A 131 -4.36 -6.36 8.92
CA GLY A 131 -5.09 -6.82 10.11
C GLY A 131 -6.59 -6.52 10.12
N GLU A 132 -7.12 -5.73 9.18
CA GLU A 132 -8.53 -5.34 9.15
C GLU A 132 -9.51 -6.53 9.12
N CYS A 133 -9.09 -7.60 8.49
CA CYS A 133 -9.85 -8.85 8.45
C CYS A 133 -9.97 -9.54 9.82
N VAL A 134 -8.98 -9.35 10.71
CA VAL A 134 -8.97 -9.89 12.09
C VAL A 134 -9.86 -9.03 12.98
N SER A 135 -9.77 -7.70 12.88
CA SER A 135 -10.58 -6.75 13.67
C SER A 135 -12.07 -6.83 13.34
N THR A 136 -12.42 -7.00 12.06
CA THR A 136 -13.84 -7.02 11.62
C THR A 136 -14.51 -8.38 11.86
N CYS A 137 -13.77 -9.46 12.08
CA CYS A 137 -14.37 -10.80 12.12
C CYS A 137 -15.24 -11.00 13.38
N PRO A 138 -16.58 -11.13 13.26
CA PRO A 138 -17.45 -11.25 14.44
C PRO A 138 -17.29 -12.60 15.16
N PHE A 139 -16.81 -13.62 14.44
CA PHE A 139 -16.61 -14.98 14.97
C PHE A 139 -15.15 -15.26 15.39
N ASN A 140 -14.29 -14.24 15.31
CA ASN A 140 -12.87 -14.33 15.66
C ASN A 140 -12.15 -15.55 15.02
N ALA A 141 -12.52 -15.82 13.76
CA ALA A 141 -12.06 -16.99 12.99
C ALA A 141 -10.69 -16.75 12.32
N LEU A 142 -10.23 -15.50 12.26
CA LEU A 142 -8.93 -15.11 11.71
C LEU A 142 -7.99 -14.77 12.87
N LYS A 143 -6.80 -15.37 12.90
CA LYS A 143 -5.80 -15.12 13.93
C LYS A 143 -4.41 -14.93 13.32
N TYR A 144 -3.61 -14.09 13.94
CA TYR A 144 -2.19 -14.02 13.66
C TYR A 144 -1.51 -15.33 14.08
N SER A 145 -0.69 -15.87 13.20
CA SER A 145 0.12 -17.06 13.42
C SER A 145 1.53 -16.74 12.99
N ILE A 146 2.50 -17.23 13.75
CA ILE A 146 3.89 -17.24 13.32
C ILE A 146 4.09 -18.51 12.48
N SER A 147 4.55 -18.37 11.24
CA SER A 147 4.96 -19.52 10.41
C SER A 147 6.36 -19.92 10.84
N ARG A 148 6.46 -21.09 11.46
CA ARG A 148 7.72 -21.75 11.81
C ARG A 148 8.31 -22.43 10.59
#